data_AF-A0A948Z6F9-F1
#
_entry.id   AF-A0A948Z6F9-F1
#
_cell.length_a   1.000
_cell.length_b   1.000
_cell.length_c   1.000
_cell.angle_alpha   90.00
_cell.angle_beta   90.00
_cell.angle_gamma   90.00
#
_symmetry.space_group_name_H-M   'P 1'
#
loop_
_entity.id
_entity.type
_entity.pdbx_description
1 polymer ?
#
loop_
_entity_poly.entity_id
_entity_poly.type
_entity_poly.pdbx_seq_one_letter_code
_entity_poly.pdbx_strand_id
1 'polypeptide(L)'
;MMRKGFTLVELLIVIALIGILSVAVLATINPIEQANKARDAKFQNDAAEVLNAYERYYASLNTYPWGTPEDVGATTIVSTDILFGVAGVGETGVLITTSELKSSFAAKSPFNTTASTVDLMYVYNNGSDSNYVCYVPKAKANRSRYGDLRCLSATGEMLNHDDADCTAIGETDVAWNSGVFFDTDFAHFLCVPETAEVADVVPGSSI
;
A
#
# COMPACT_ATOMS: atom_id res chain seq x y z
N MET A 1 29.48 7.97 55.12
CA MET A 1 28.23 7.66 54.41
C MET A 1 28.36 6.26 53.82
N MET A 2 27.72 5.24 54.42
CA MET A 2 27.83 3.86 53.95
C MET A 2 26.86 3.64 52.78
N ARG A 3 27.41 3.43 51.58
CA ARG A 3 26.63 3.01 50.41
C ARG A 3 26.25 1.54 50.58
N LYS A 4 24.96 1.24 50.69
CA LYS A 4 24.45 -0.14 50.62
C LYS A 4 24.70 -0.68 49.21
N GLY A 5 25.52 -1.73 49.09
CA GLY A 5 25.72 -2.46 47.85
C GLY A 5 24.60 -3.47 47.63
N PHE A 6 24.22 -3.71 46.38
CA PHE A 6 23.31 -4.77 45.98
C PHE A 6 23.89 -6.15 46.35
N THR A 7 23.05 -7.08 46.80
CA THR A 7 23.49 -8.47 47.00
C THR A 7 23.52 -9.24 45.67
N LEU A 8 24.39 -10.24 45.58
CA LEU A 8 24.45 -11.13 44.41
C LEU A 8 23.12 -11.87 44.17
N VAL A 9 22.39 -12.18 45.24
CA VAL A 9 21.11 -12.89 45.16
C VAL A 9 20.03 -12.01 44.55
N GLU A 10 20.00 -10.72 44.91
CA GLU A 10 19.06 -9.77 44.32
C GLU A 10 19.29 -9.60 42.81
N LEU A 11 20.55 -9.52 42.38
CA LEU A 11 20.84 -9.41 40.95
C LEU A 11 20.48 -10.69 40.18
N LEU A 12 20.68 -11.86 40.80
CA LEU A 12 20.34 -13.16 40.21
C LEU A 12 18.81 -13.33 40.02
N ILE A 13 18.01 -12.92 41.01
CA ILE A 13 16.54 -13.00 40.91
C ILE A 13 16.04 -12.05 39.81
N VAL A 14 16.63 -10.86 39.68
CA VAL A 14 16.23 -9.88 38.67
C VAL A 14 16.46 -10.38 37.26
N ILE A 15 17.63 -10.95 36.95
CA ILE A 15 17.90 -11.48 35.61
C ILE A 15 17.00 -12.69 35.29
N ALA A 16 16.69 -13.51 36.29
CA ALA A 16 15.75 -14.63 36.13
C ALA A 16 14.33 -14.12 35.82
N LEU A 17 13.87 -13.09 36.54
CA LEU A 17 12.57 -12.46 36.30
C LEU A 17 12.48 -11.78 34.93
N ILE A 18 13.51 -11.03 34.53
CA ILE A 18 13.56 -10.39 33.20
C ILE A 18 13.51 -11.46 32.11
N GLY A 19 14.20 -12.60 32.27
CA GLY A 19 14.16 -13.72 31.33
C GLY A 19 12.75 -14.27 31.12
N ILE A 20 12.02 -14.53 32.21
CA ILE A 20 10.65 -15.08 32.15
C ILE A 20 9.69 -14.07 31.49
N LEU A 21 9.74 -12.81 31.89
CA LEU A 21 8.85 -11.77 31.35
C LEU A 21 9.13 -11.51 29.86
N SER A 22 10.38 -11.57 29.44
CA SER A 22 10.77 -11.33 28.04
C SER A 22 10.19 -12.39 27.09
N VAL A 23 10.19 -13.67 27.49
CA VAL A 23 9.60 -14.76 26.68
C VAL A 23 8.08 -14.59 26.56
N ALA A 24 7.41 -14.21 27.66
CA ALA A 24 5.97 -13.98 27.65
C ALA A 24 5.57 -12.84 26.70
N VAL A 25 6.33 -11.74 26.69
CA VAL A 25 6.06 -10.60 25.79
C VAL A 25 6.26 -10.99 24.32
N LEU A 26 7.36 -11.67 23.99
CA LEU A 26 7.65 -12.09 22.61
C LEU A 26 6.63 -13.08 22.07
N ALA A 27 6.04 -13.93 22.92
CA ALA A 27 4.96 -14.83 22.53
C ALA A 27 3.67 -14.12 22.09
N THR A 28 3.48 -12.86 22.50
CA THR A 28 2.27 -12.07 22.16
C THR A 28 2.44 -11.18 20.93
N ILE A 29 3.67 -10.94 20.48
CA ILE A 29 3.95 -10.08 19.33
C ILE A 29 4.10 -10.94 18.09
N ASN A 30 3.30 -10.65 17.05
CA ASN A 30 3.54 -11.17 15.71
C ASN A 30 4.41 -10.16 14.93
N PRO A 31 5.74 -10.37 14.80
CA PRO A 31 6.64 -9.42 14.15
C PRO A 31 6.33 -9.25 12.65
N ILE A 32 5.81 -10.30 12.00
CA ILE A 32 5.45 -10.27 10.58
C ILE A 32 4.26 -9.33 10.37
N GLU A 33 3.24 -9.43 11.22
CA GLU A 33 2.07 -8.54 11.12
C GLU A 33 2.44 -7.08 11.39
N GLN A 34 3.36 -6.81 12.33
CA GLN A 34 3.85 -5.45 12.56
C GLN A 34 4.62 -4.90 11.35
N ALA A 35 5.46 -5.72 10.71
CA ALA A 35 6.15 -5.33 9.48
C ALA A 35 5.17 -5.07 8.33
N ASN A 36 4.12 -5.88 8.19
CA ASN A 36 3.08 -5.69 7.20
C ASN A 36 2.29 -4.39 7.41
N LYS A 37 1.94 -4.07 8.65
CA LYS A 37 1.29 -2.78 9.00
C LYS A 37 2.18 -1.58 8.66
N ALA A 38 3.47 -1.67 8.98
CA ALA A 38 4.43 -0.62 8.62
C ALA A 38 4.58 -0.46 7.10
N ARG A 39 4.61 -1.58 6.35
CA ARG A 39 4.63 -1.56 4.86
C ARG A 39 3.37 -0.91 4.31
N ASP A 40 2.19 -1.32 4.74
CA ASP A 40 0.93 -0.77 4.23
C ASP A 40 0.81 0.73 4.53
N ALA A 41 1.20 1.18 5.73
CA ALA A 41 1.23 2.61 6.06
C ALA A 41 2.19 3.41 5.16
N LYS A 42 3.34 2.82 4.83
CA LYS A 42 4.28 3.42 3.86
C LYS A 42 3.67 3.49 2.47
N PHE A 43 3.03 2.41 2.01
CA PHE A 43 2.39 2.36 0.69
C PHE A 43 1.25 3.37 0.58
N GLN A 44 0.46 3.55 1.64
CA GLN A 44 -0.58 4.58 1.69
C GLN A 44 -0.02 5.99 1.50
N ASN A 45 1.05 6.33 2.23
CA ASN A 45 1.71 7.63 2.11
C ASN A 45 2.36 7.82 0.73
N ASP A 46 3.00 6.78 0.20
CA ASP A 46 3.63 6.80 -1.11
C ASP A 46 2.59 6.95 -2.23
N ALA A 47 1.45 6.27 -2.12
CA ALA A 47 0.33 6.38 -3.04
C ALA A 47 -0.29 7.80 -3.02
N ALA A 48 -0.50 8.38 -1.84
CA ALA A 48 -0.98 9.75 -1.70
C ALA A 48 -0.02 10.78 -2.32
N GLU A 49 1.29 10.60 -2.15
CA GLU A 49 2.29 11.51 -2.75
C GLU A 49 2.34 11.38 -4.28
N VAL A 50 2.22 10.16 -4.81
CA VAL A 50 2.13 9.93 -6.25
C VAL A 50 0.87 10.58 -6.83
N LEU A 51 -0.27 10.43 -6.15
CA LEU A 51 -1.52 11.06 -6.57
C LEU A 51 -1.42 12.59 -6.58
N ASN A 52 -0.87 13.18 -5.52
CA ASN A 52 -0.60 14.61 -5.48
C ASN A 52 0.36 15.06 -6.61
N ALA A 53 1.28 14.20 -7.05
CA ALA A 53 2.14 14.50 -8.19
C ALA A 53 1.37 14.48 -9.52
N TYR A 54 0.39 13.59 -9.69
CA TYR A 54 -0.53 13.64 -10.83
C TYR A 54 -1.32 14.95 -10.86
N GLU A 55 -1.85 15.39 -9.71
CA GLU A 55 -2.57 16.66 -9.63
C GLU A 55 -1.72 17.87 -10.04
N ARG A 56 -0.48 17.94 -9.54
CA ARG A 56 0.43 19.03 -9.92
C ARG A 56 0.82 18.99 -11.39
N TYR A 57 1.03 17.78 -11.92
CA TYR A 57 1.33 17.56 -13.33
C TYR A 57 0.16 18.04 -14.21
N TYR A 58 -1.07 17.64 -13.86
CA TYR A 58 -2.28 18.07 -14.57
C TYR A 58 -2.49 19.58 -14.47
N ALA A 59 -2.31 20.17 -13.29
CA ALA A 59 -2.42 21.62 -13.11
C ALA A 59 -1.44 22.42 -13.99
N SER A 60 -0.30 21.83 -14.34
CA SER A 60 0.75 22.48 -15.15
C SER A 60 0.58 22.24 -16.65
N LEU A 61 0.18 21.04 -17.05
CA LEU A 61 0.20 20.60 -18.46
C LEU A 61 -1.19 20.28 -19.02
N ASN A 62 -2.24 20.38 -18.19
CA ASN A 62 -3.64 20.11 -18.54
C ASN A 62 -3.86 18.72 -19.14
N THR A 63 -3.03 17.75 -18.71
CA THR A 63 -3.04 16.35 -19.13
C THR A 63 -2.35 15.50 -18.07
N TYR A 64 -2.70 14.21 -17.98
CA TYR A 64 -2.04 13.27 -17.08
C TYR A 64 -0.88 12.55 -17.78
N PRO A 65 0.04 11.88 -17.06
CA PRO A 65 1.12 11.11 -17.66
C PRO A 65 0.68 10.05 -18.67
N TRP A 66 -0.54 9.52 -18.51
CA TRP A 66 -1.16 8.54 -19.40
C TRP A 66 -1.99 9.13 -20.55
N GLY A 67 -2.02 10.46 -20.70
CA GLY A 67 -2.73 11.15 -21.78
C GLY A 67 -3.92 11.99 -21.31
N THR A 68 -4.78 12.39 -22.26
CA THR A 68 -6.00 13.13 -21.93
C THR A 68 -7.11 12.18 -21.45
N PRO A 69 -8.03 12.63 -20.58
CA PRO A 69 -9.15 11.80 -20.12
C PRO A 69 -10.02 11.25 -21.25
N GLU A 70 -10.04 11.93 -22.41
CA GLU A 70 -10.82 11.56 -23.60
C GLU A 70 -10.13 10.48 -24.45
N ASP A 71 -8.80 10.33 -24.34
CA ASP A 71 -8.00 9.41 -25.16
C ASP A 71 -7.87 8.00 -24.56
N VAL A 72 -8.23 7.83 -23.29
CA VAL A 72 -8.06 6.58 -22.55
C VAL A 72 -9.36 6.27 -21.81
N GLY A 73 -10.04 5.20 -22.24
CA GLY A 73 -11.12 4.61 -21.46
C GLY A 73 -10.61 4.08 -20.12
N ALA A 74 -11.50 3.54 -19.29
CA ALA A 74 -11.13 3.02 -17.99
C ALA A 74 -9.93 2.05 -18.08
N THR A 75 -8.86 2.35 -17.36
CA THR A 75 -7.58 1.63 -17.49
C THR A 75 -6.88 1.46 -16.15
N THR A 76 -6.19 0.32 -16.00
CA THR A 76 -5.33 0.00 -14.87
C THR A 76 -3.88 0.03 -15.34
N ILE A 77 -3.06 0.91 -14.76
CA ILE A 77 -1.65 1.08 -15.13
C ILE A 77 -0.77 0.59 -13.98
N VAL A 78 0.16 -0.30 -14.27
CA VAL A 78 1.11 -0.83 -13.27
C VAL A 78 2.29 0.12 -13.07
N SER A 79 2.79 0.22 -11.85
CA SER A 79 3.91 1.08 -11.42
C SER A 79 5.26 0.89 -12.12
N THR A 80 5.45 -0.21 -12.84
CA THR A 80 6.62 -0.45 -13.69
C THR A 80 6.44 0.04 -15.13
N ASP A 81 5.22 0.44 -15.49
CA ASP A 81 4.90 1.03 -16.78
C ASP A 81 5.33 2.51 -16.80
N ILE A 82 5.84 2.97 -17.94
CA ILE A 82 6.26 4.36 -18.12
C ILE A 82 5.08 5.33 -17.96
N LEU A 83 3.86 4.91 -18.32
CA LEU A 83 2.63 5.70 -18.20
C LEU A 83 2.23 5.94 -16.74
N PHE A 84 2.73 5.12 -15.80
CA PHE A 84 2.57 5.42 -14.38
C PHE A 84 3.34 6.69 -13.99
N GLY A 85 4.39 7.06 -14.74
CA GLY A 85 5.07 8.34 -14.60
C GLY A 85 6.14 8.39 -13.51
N VAL A 86 6.41 7.32 -12.77
CA VAL A 86 7.50 7.26 -11.76
C VAL A 86 8.75 6.60 -12.33
N ALA A 87 8.63 5.37 -12.82
CA ALA A 87 9.72 4.65 -13.45
C ALA A 87 9.12 3.73 -14.54
N GLY A 88 9.79 3.66 -15.69
CA GLY A 88 9.49 2.65 -16.71
C GLY A 88 10.53 1.54 -16.70
N VAL A 89 10.45 0.62 -17.66
CA VAL A 89 11.47 -0.41 -17.87
C VAL A 89 12.79 0.23 -18.33
N GLY A 90 13.63 0.63 -17.36
CA GLY A 90 14.96 1.20 -17.58
C GLY A 90 15.02 2.73 -17.71
N GLU A 91 13.89 3.44 -17.63
CA GLU A 91 13.80 4.88 -17.85
C GLU A 91 13.19 5.62 -16.65
N THR A 92 13.56 6.90 -16.48
CA THR A 92 12.96 7.77 -15.46
C THR A 92 11.59 8.25 -15.95
N GLY A 93 10.55 8.09 -15.13
CA GLY A 93 9.19 8.47 -15.50
C GLY A 93 8.96 9.98 -15.53
N VAL A 94 7.91 10.39 -16.24
CA VAL A 94 7.64 11.81 -16.54
C VAL A 94 7.50 12.67 -15.29
N LEU A 95 6.85 12.18 -14.23
CA LEU A 95 6.67 12.93 -12.98
C LEU A 95 7.98 13.31 -12.31
N ILE A 96 9.01 12.46 -12.43
CA ILE A 96 10.33 12.77 -11.90
C ILE A 96 11.04 13.78 -12.80
N THR A 97 10.97 13.60 -14.12
CA THR A 97 11.64 14.50 -15.08
C THR A 97 11.06 15.92 -15.09
N THR A 98 9.75 16.06 -14.84
CA THR A 98 9.08 17.36 -14.69
C THR A 98 9.16 17.93 -13.28
N SER A 99 9.89 17.27 -12.37
CA SER A 99 10.03 17.68 -10.96
C SER A 99 8.75 17.68 -10.14
N GLU A 100 7.71 16.96 -10.58
CA GLU A 100 6.47 16.79 -9.82
C GLU A 100 6.59 15.73 -8.74
N LEU A 101 7.51 14.79 -8.88
CA LEU A 101 7.81 13.77 -7.89
C LEU A 101 9.32 13.68 -7.63
N LYS A 102 9.71 13.44 -6.37
CA LYS A 102 11.12 13.28 -6.00
C LYS A 102 11.72 12.04 -6.65
N SER A 103 12.92 12.16 -7.20
CA SER A 103 13.66 11.05 -7.84
C SER A 103 13.89 9.83 -6.93
N SER A 104 13.90 10.03 -5.60
CA SER A 104 13.97 8.94 -4.62
C SER A 104 12.81 7.94 -4.70
N PHE A 105 11.70 8.29 -5.34
CA PHE A 105 10.57 7.37 -5.54
C PHE A 105 10.94 6.22 -6.46
N ALA A 106 11.72 6.43 -7.53
CA ALA A 106 12.10 5.36 -8.47
C ALA A 106 12.86 4.20 -7.80
N ALA A 107 13.53 4.44 -6.67
CA ALA A 107 14.25 3.41 -5.91
C ALA A 107 13.39 2.68 -4.87
N LYS A 108 12.13 3.08 -4.65
CA LYS A 108 11.26 2.43 -3.67
C LYS A 108 10.72 1.11 -4.24
N SER A 109 10.50 0.15 -3.35
CA SER A 109 10.01 -1.21 -3.67
C SER A 109 8.88 -1.25 -4.71
N PRO A 110 7.80 -0.44 -4.62
CA PRO A 110 6.70 -0.54 -5.58
C PRO A 110 7.03 -0.12 -7.01
N PHE A 111 8.11 0.63 -7.24
CA PHE A 111 8.48 1.13 -8.58
C PHE A 111 9.67 0.38 -9.17
N ASN A 112 10.14 -0.68 -8.50
CA ASN A 112 11.26 -1.48 -8.95
C ASN A 112 10.78 -2.58 -9.90
N THR A 113 11.39 -2.70 -11.08
CA THR A 113 11.05 -3.72 -12.10
C THR A 113 11.29 -5.16 -11.64
N THR A 114 12.05 -5.37 -10.56
CA THR A 114 12.24 -6.70 -9.95
C THR A 114 11.26 -7.00 -8.82
N ALA A 115 10.35 -6.08 -8.48
CA ALA A 115 9.38 -6.29 -7.42
C ALA A 115 8.33 -7.35 -7.83
N SER A 116 7.86 -8.11 -6.85
CA SER A 116 6.72 -9.01 -7.05
C SER A 116 5.46 -8.19 -7.32
N THR A 117 4.54 -8.73 -8.12
CA THR A 117 3.27 -8.06 -8.47
C THR A 117 2.45 -7.61 -7.25
N VAL A 118 2.53 -8.35 -6.13
CA VAL A 118 1.86 -7.98 -4.86
C VAL A 118 2.52 -6.80 -4.11
N ASP A 119 3.71 -6.39 -4.55
CA ASP A 119 4.45 -5.24 -3.99
C ASP A 119 4.44 -4.04 -4.94
N LEU A 120 3.79 -4.15 -6.10
CA LEU A 120 3.59 -3.05 -7.04
C LEU A 120 2.40 -2.17 -6.64
N MET A 121 2.41 -0.95 -7.17
CA MET A 121 1.27 -0.04 -7.16
C MET A 121 0.58 -0.01 -8.53
N TYR A 122 -0.68 0.40 -8.50
CA TYR A 122 -1.56 0.45 -9.66
C TYR A 122 -2.29 1.79 -9.68
N VAL A 123 -2.35 2.43 -10.84
CA VAL A 123 -3.24 3.56 -11.06
C VAL A 123 -4.50 3.04 -11.72
N TYR A 124 -5.64 3.48 -11.22
CA TYR A 124 -6.92 3.34 -11.89
C TYR A 124 -7.44 4.71 -12.28
N ASN A 125 -7.77 4.86 -13.56
CA ASN A 125 -8.42 6.04 -14.12
C ASN A 125 -9.67 5.58 -14.86
N ASN A 126 -10.79 6.31 -14.69
CA ASN A 126 -12.08 6.02 -15.35
C ASN A 126 -12.42 7.02 -16.47
N GLY A 127 -11.43 7.74 -17.01
CA GLY A 127 -11.62 8.77 -18.04
C GLY A 127 -12.50 9.98 -17.65
N SER A 128 -12.97 10.04 -16.40
CA SER A 128 -14.07 10.91 -15.95
C SER A 128 -13.74 11.70 -14.68
N ASP A 129 -12.47 12.08 -14.48
CA ASP A 129 -11.96 12.97 -13.39
C ASP A 129 -11.57 12.33 -12.05
N SER A 130 -11.69 11.02 -11.83
CA SER A 130 -11.22 10.40 -10.58
C SER A 130 -10.10 9.39 -10.82
N ASN A 131 -8.91 9.74 -10.33
CA ASN A 131 -7.75 8.88 -10.29
C ASN A 131 -7.60 8.23 -8.91
N TYR A 132 -7.20 6.97 -8.93
CA TYR A 132 -6.93 6.22 -7.71
C TYR A 132 -5.56 5.59 -7.81
N VAL A 133 -4.80 5.66 -6.71
CA VAL A 133 -3.56 4.88 -6.57
C VAL A 133 -3.81 3.75 -5.59
N CYS A 134 -3.71 2.53 -6.09
CA CYS A 134 -4.10 1.30 -5.43
C CYS A 134 -2.90 0.39 -5.17
N TYR A 135 -2.96 -0.39 -4.10
CA TYR A 135 -1.98 -1.41 -3.78
C TYR A 135 -2.60 -2.59 -3.02
N VAL A 136 -1.92 -3.73 -3.02
CA VAL A 136 -2.37 -4.93 -2.31
C VAL A 136 -2.01 -4.84 -0.82
N PRO A 137 -2.97 -4.78 0.12
CA PRO A 137 -2.67 -4.73 1.55
C PRO A 137 -2.11 -6.06 2.07
N LYS A 138 -0.99 -6.02 2.81
CA LYS A 138 -0.46 -7.22 3.50
C LYS A 138 -0.86 -7.32 4.96
N ALA A 139 -1.25 -6.21 5.60
CA ALA A 139 -1.66 -6.23 6.99
C ALA A 139 -3.07 -6.85 7.12
N LYS A 140 -3.24 -7.78 8.05
CA LYS A 140 -4.55 -8.40 8.32
C LYS A 140 -5.60 -7.35 8.68
N ALA A 141 -5.20 -6.32 9.41
CA ALA A 141 -6.09 -5.22 9.80
C ALA A 141 -6.68 -4.47 8.58
N ASN A 142 -5.91 -4.27 7.51
CA ASN A 142 -6.38 -3.59 6.30
C ASN A 142 -7.22 -4.54 5.43
N ARG A 143 -6.89 -5.83 5.42
CA ARG A 143 -7.68 -6.86 4.74
C ARG A 143 -9.04 -7.07 5.40
N SER A 144 -9.12 -6.96 6.72
CA SER A 144 -10.39 -7.10 7.45
C SER A 144 -11.35 -5.92 7.27
N ARG A 145 -10.85 -4.78 6.75
CA ARG A 145 -11.68 -3.60 6.43
C ARG A 145 -12.22 -3.70 5.01
N TYR A 146 -12.94 -4.78 4.72
CA TYR A 146 -13.42 -5.11 3.38
C TYR A 146 -14.18 -3.96 2.69
N GLY A 147 -15.00 -3.20 3.44
CA GLY A 147 -15.75 -2.06 2.90
C GLY A 147 -14.90 -0.96 2.28
N ASP A 148 -13.62 -0.87 2.67
CA ASP A 148 -12.68 0.14 2.16
C ASP A 148 -11.89 -0.38 0.94
N LEU A 149 -12.02 -1.67 0.63
CA LEU A 149 -11.33 -2.28 -0.50
C LEU A 149 -12.09 -2.03 -1.81
N ARG A 150 -11.33 -2.05 -2.90
CA ARG A 150 -11.85 -1.98 -4.27
C ARG A 150 -11.41 -3.20 -5.03
N CYS A 151 -12.23 -3.67 -5.95
CA CYS A 151 -11.87 -4.78 -6.80
C CYS A 151 -11.36 -4.26 -8.14
N LEU A 152 -10.13 -4.57 -8.53
CA LEU A 152 -9.56 -4.15 -9.80
C LEU A 152 -9.27 -5.33 -10.70
N SER A 153 -9.59 -5.17 -11.99
CA SER A 153 -9.22 -6.07 -13.07
C SER A 153 -8.02 -5.54 -13.87
N ALA A 154 -7.28 -6.47 -14.48
CA ALA A 154 -6.26 -6.17 -15.48
C ALA A 154 -6.83 -5.48 -16.74
N THR A 155 -8.13 -5.59 -17.00
CA THR A 155 -8.83 -4.94 -18.12
C THR A 155 -9.21 -3.48 -17.86
N GLY A 156 -8.93 -2.93 -16.67
CA GLY A 156 -9.25 -1.53 -16.36
C GLY A 156 -10.65 -1.31 -15.80
N GLU A 157 -11.27 -2.33 -15.19
CA GLU A 157 -12.53 -2.19 -14.46
C GLU A 157 -12.27 -2.13 -12.95
N MET A 158 -12.91 -1.17 -12.27
CA MET A 158 -12.94 -1.07 -10.81
C MET A 158 -14.38 -1.29 -10.33
N LEU A 159 -14.55 -2.30 -9.50
CA LEU A 159 -15.83 -2.67 -8.88
C LEU A 159 -15.78 -2.45 -7.36
N ASN A 160 -16.95 -2.47 -6.74
CA ASN A 160 -17.03 -2.55 -5.29
C ASN A 160 -16.47 -3.89 -4.79
N HIS A 161 -16.03 -3.93 -3.54
CA HIS A 161 -15.39 -5.12 -2.98
C HIS A 161 -16.31 -6.36 -2.99
N ASP A 162 -17.61 -6.15 -2.92
CA ASP A 162 -18.68 -7.13 -2.72
C ASP A 162 -19.31 -7.60 -4.04
N ASP A 163 -18.75 -7.16 -5.18
CA ASP A 163 -19.19 -7.59 -6.49
C ASP A 163 -19.01 -9.11 -6.67
N ALA A 164 -19.94 -9.75 -7.39
CA ALA A 164 -19.95 -11.20 -7.60
C ALA A 164 -18.75 -11.67 -8.43
N ASP A 165 -18.24 -10.81 -9.29
CA ASP A 165 -17.05 -11.07 -10.12
C ASP A 165 -15.75 -10.80 -9.36
N CYS A 166 -15.84 -10.21 -8.16
CA CYS A 166 -14.72 -10.02 -7.28
C CYS A 166 -14.35 -11.36 -6.62
N THR A 167 -13.15 -11.88 -6.90
CA THR A 167 -12.72 -13.15 -6.31
C THR A 167 -12.74 -13.02 -4.81
N ALA A 168 -13.64 -13.78 -4.15
CA ALA A 168 -13.75 -13.79 -2.72
C ALA A 168 -12.39 -14.15 -2.13
N ILE A 169 -11.87 -13.22 -1.36
CA ILE A 169 -10.59 -13.37 -0.69
C ILE A 169 -10.66 -14.63 0.18
N GLY A 170 -9.79 -15.59 -0.10
CA GLY A 170 -9.61 -16.68 0.85
C GLY A 170 -9.19 -16.10 2.20
N GLU A 171 -9.80 -16.53 3.31
CA GLU A 171 -9.41 -16.11 4.68
C GLU A 171 -7.95 -16.47 5.02
N THR A 172 -7.27 -17.21 4.14
CA THR A 172 -5.89 -17.67 4.30
C THR A 172 -4.88 -16.67 3.70
N ASP A 173 -3.78 -16.45 4.43
CA ASP A 173 -2.69 -15.53 4.06
C ASP A 173 -2.00 -15.84 2.71
N VAL A 174 -2.25 -17.02 2.12
CA VAL A 174 -1.59 -17.50 0.90
C VAL A 174 -2.10 -16.77 -0.34
N ALA A 175 -3.40 -16.49 -0.41
CA ALA A 175 -4.00 -15.78 -1.55
C ALA A 175 -3.35 -14.40 -1.71
N TRP A 176 -3.28 -13.60 -0.66
CA TRP A 176 -2.70 -12.25 -0.70
C TRP A 176 -1.21 -12.13 -1.03
N ASN A 177 -0.48 -13.24 -1.07
CA ASN A 177 0.97 -13.25 -1.24
C ASN A 177 1.43 -13.98 -2.51
N SER A 178 0.53 -14.58 -3.29
CA SER A 178 0.91 -15.48 -4.40
C SER A 178 0.94 -14.84 -5.80
N GLY A 179 0.65 -13.54 -5.96
CA GLY A 179 0.91 -12.80 -7.21
C GLY A 179 0.11 -13.22 -8.45
N VAL A 180 -0.98 -13.97 -8.30
CA VAL A 180 -1.76 -14.61 -9.39
C VAL A 180 -2.83 -13.67 -10.00
N PHE A 181 -2.82 -12.37 -9.71
CA PHE A 181 -4.05 -11.56 -9.75
C PHE A 181 -4.31 -10.72 -11.01
N PHE A 182 -3.68 -10.99 -12.16
CA PHE A 182 -3.72 -10.05 -13.30
C PHE A 182 -3.92 -10.67 -14.68
N ASP A 183 -4.34 -11.94 -14.80
CA ASP A 183 -4.67 -12.47 -16.13
C ASP A 183 -6.16 -12.22 -16.48
N THR A 184 -7.10 -12.67 -15.63
CA THR A 184 -8.55 -12.54 -15.89
C THR A 184 -9.42 -12.27 -14.67
N ASP A 185 -8.84 -12.25 -13.47
CA ASP A 185 -9.61 -12.22 -12.22
C ASP A 185 -9.55 -10.84 -11.57
N PHE A 186 -10.66 -10.41 -10.96
CA PHE A 186 -10.68 -9.21 -10.14
C PHE A 186 -10.09 -9.50 -8.75
N ALA A 187 -9.24 -8.61 -8.26
CA ALA A 187 -8.60 -8.73 -6.94
C ALA A 187 -8.81 -7.49 -6.07
N HIS A 188 -8.73 -7.67 -4.74
CA HIS A 188 -8.91 -6.58 -3.78
C HIS A 188 -7.66 -5.75 -3.58
N PHE A 189 -7.83 -4.44 -3.68
CA PHE A 189 -6.81 -3.44 -3.41
C PHE A 189 -7.33 -2.41 -2.42
N LEU A 190 -6.39 -1.80 -1.72
CA LEU A 190 -6.64 -0.59 -0.97
C LEU A 190 -6.24 0.60 -1.85
N CYS A 191 -7.17 1.52 -2.07
CA CYS A 191 -7.00 2.63 -3.00
C CYS A 191 -7.07 3.97 -2.28
N VAL A 192 -6.18 4.88 -2.65
CA VAL A 192 -6.18 6.27 -2.20
C VAL A 192 -6.92 7.13 -3.25
N PRO A 193 -8.00 7.83 -2.88
CA PRO A 193 -8.79 8.66 -3.80
C PRO A 193 -8.17 10.04 -4.06
N GLU A 194 -8.50 10.62 -5.23
CA GLU A 194 -8.13 11.97 -5.65
C GLU A 194 -8.88 13.00 -4.80
N THR A 195 -8.11 13.89 -4.16
CA THR A 195 -8.53 14.85 -3.12
C THR A 195 -8.91 14.24 -1.77
N ALA A 196 -8.46 14.94 -0.73
CA ALA A 196 -8.76 14.67 0.66
C ALA A 196 -10.26 14.83 0.95
N GLU A 197 -11.05 13.80 0.64
CA GLU A 197 -12.04 13.39 1.61
C GLU A 197 -11.24 12.85 2.81
N VAL A 198 -11.03 13.76 3.76
CA VAL A 198 -10.50 13.47 5.08
C VAL A 198 -11.10 12.16 5.55
N ALA A 199 -10.24 11.16 5.70
CA ALA A 199 -10.40 10.05 6.62
C ALA A 199 -11.82 9.88 7.20
N ASP A 200 -12.70 9.21 6.46
CA ASP A 200 -13.54 8.20 7.08
C ASP A 200 -12.72 6.91 7.24
N VAL A 201 -11.53 7.07 7.85
CA VAL A 201 -11.13 6.13 8.88
C VAL A 201 -12.12 6.38 10.01
N VAL A 202 -13.31 5.78 9.94
CA VAL A 202 -14.20 5.70 11.11
C VAL A 202 -13.43 4.93 12.17
N PRO A 203 -12.96 5.56 13.26
CA PRO A 203 -12.40 4.85 14.38
C PRO A 203 -13.60 4.43 15.23
N GLY A 204 -14.14 3.26 14.93
CA GLY A 204 -15.20 2.64 15.73
C GLY A 204 -16.61 3.17 15.45
N SER A 205 -17.45 2.31 14.89
CA SER A 205 -18.87 2.27 15.26
C SER A 205 -19.16 0.88 15.79
N SER A 206 -18.76 0.65 17.04
CA SER A 206 -19.43 -0.30 17.91
C SER A 206 -20.68 0.40 18.44
N ILE A 207 -21.85 -0.01 17.97
CA ILE A 207 -23.06 -0.13 18.77
C ILE A 207 -23.65 -1.51 18.45
#